data_AF-B8I8W7-F1
#
_entry.id   AF-B8I8W7-F1
#
_cell.length_a   1.000
_cell.length_b   1.000
_cell.length_c   1.000
_cell.angle_alpha   90.00
_cell.angle_beta   90.00
_cell.angle_gamma   90.00
#
_symmetry.space_group_name_H-M   'P 1'
#
loop_
_entity.id
_entity.type
_entity.pdbx_description
1 polymer ?
#
loop_
_entity_poly.entity_id
_entity_poly.type
_entity_poly.pdbx_seq_one_letter_code
_entity_poly.pdbx_strand_id
1 'polypeptide(L)'
;MSIQISIIGGFLESGKTTFVQNLLKSQQSTYGNKTVLICCEQGYEEYRESVLKRYNTTLIYVNDIHILDRGFISSIVEEYAPDRILIEYNGTWPIGDFLRIRLPSGCCISKIVFIADASTFELYMSNMKSLIIEQISNSDVVILNRDKLLGTLEKTNIKRAIKAVNRQAKIIYYKRIIDNKEKVHCFETQGFQKDIRNFLIITLLLVVYFFLISVRNTGFTGDFKKIHTFITVFLSILIQALPFILIGIFISSFLQIFISDEKLVGMFSRFKWAGFPAAVIMGIFFPVCDCAMAPVCSRLAGKGVPLYYVLTFLLSAPVVNPVVITSTYYAFQNKPEVVLMRVGLGIAVALSVGLFVKFAGVSKEYAVKETILDTPCTGGYLGDFSQEGLAGKLGMLIRHAGMEFFNVGSYIVVGAFITSGLQTFISGELFSTAGVSRSMGLLAMLGAAIFMSVCSTSNAFIAKGFSYSFPMYSVVCYMVMGPMLDLKNLLMLSAGFKKKFLIELASILIVIAVFIFSITAPII
;
A
#
# COMPACT_ATOMS: atom_id res chain seq x y z
N MET A 1 22.67 21.06 -16.18
CA MET A 1 21.79 19.92 -16.52
C MET A 1 22.36 18.69 -15.82
N SER A 2 21.53 17.82 -15.24
CA SER A 2 22.04 16.58 -14.63
C SER A 2 22.26 15.51 -15.70
N ILE A 3 23.47 14.94 -15.78
CA ILE A 3 23.83 13.84 -16.66
C ILE A 3 23.07 12.59 -16.19
N GLN A 4 22.24 12.03 -17.06
CA GLN A 4 21.44 10.86 -16.75
C GLN A 4 22.22 9.57 -17.02
N ILE A 5 22.30 8.71 -16.01
CA ILE A 5 22.91 7.37 -16.10
C ILE A 5 21.80 6.33 -16.20
N SER A 6 21.80 5.56 -17.27
CA SER A 6 20.84 4.48 -17.51
C SER A 6 21.55 3.13 -17.56
N ILE A 7 21.10 2.19 -16.74
CA ILE A 7 21.71 0.87 -16.58
C ILE A 7 20.87 -0.17 -17.32
N ILE A 8 21.51 -0.96 -18.19
CA ILE A 8 20.92 -2.10 -18.89
C ILE A 8 21.56 -3.37 -18.34
N GLY A 9 20.86 -4.06 -17.44
CA GLY A 9 21.24 -5.36 -16.90
C GLY A 9 20.55 -6.52 -17.62
N GLY A 10 20.99 -7.73 -17.32
CA GLY A 10 20.48 -8.96 -17.94
C GLY A 10 21.56 -10.03 -18.02
N PHE A 11 21.16 -11.30 -18.01
CA PHE A 11 22.10 -12.41 -18.17
C PHE A 11 22.63 -12.54 -19.61
N LEU A 12 23.61 -13.41 -19.80
CA LEU A 12 24.12 -13.80 -21.11
C LEU A 12 22.97 -14.21 -22.02
N GLU A 13 23.09 -13.83 -23.30
CA GLU A 13 22.12 -14.12 -24.37
C GLU A 13 20.72 -13.52 -24.22
N SER A 14 20.46 -12.67 -23.21
CA SER A 14 19.14 -12.04 -23.06
C SER A 14 18.81 -11.01 -24.16
N GLY A 15 19.81 -10.57 -24.91
CA GLY A 15 19.68 -9.61 -26.02
C GLY A 15 20.00 -8.16 -25.63
N LYS A 16 20.81 -7.94 -24.57
CA LYS A 16 21.24 -6.61 -24.12
C LYS A 16 21.85 -5.75 -25.23
N THR A 17 22.89 -6.25 -25.88
CA THR A 17 23.61 -5.52 -26.94
C THR A 17 22.69 -5.13 -28.10
N THR A 18 21.85 -6.06 -28.56
CA THR A 18 20.86 -5.78 -29.63
C THR A 18 19.86 -4.71 -29.21
N PHE A 19 19.40 -4.75 -27.96
CA PHE A 19 18.49 -3.74 -27.41
C PHE A 19 19.17 -2.36 -27.34
N VAL A 20 20.42 -2.27 -26.87
CA VAL A 20 21.16 -1.00 -26.81
C VAL A 20 21.35 -0.43 -28.22
N GLN A 21 21.73 -1.26 -29.21
CA GLN A 21 21.86 -0.81 -30.60
C GLN A 21 20.53 -0.29 -31.17
N ASN A 22 19.41 -0.95 -30.86
CA ASN A 22 18.09 -0.51 -31.28
C ASN A 22 17.62 0.76 -30.53
N LEU A 23 17.98 0.89 -29.26
CA LEU A 23 17.74 2.09 -28.46
C LEU A 23 18.43 3.30 -29.10
N LEU A 24 19.71 3.18 -29.44
CA LEU A 24 20.47 4.23 -30.14
C LEU A 24 19.80 4.62 -31.47
N LYS A 25 19.30 3.64 -32.25
CA LYS A 25 18.62 3.89 -33.53
C LYS A 25 17.25 4.57 -33.38
N SER A 26 16.49 4.17 -32.36
CA SER A 26 15.09 4.59 -32.15
C SER A 26 14.95 6.04 -31.67
N GLN A 27 16.00 6.60 -31.08
CA GLN A 27 15.96 7.94 -30.50
C GLN A 27 16.30 9.04 -31.51
N GLN A 28 15.57 9.05 -32.62
CA GLN A 28 15.68 10.07 -33.68
C GLN A 28 15.47 11.51 -33.17
N SER A 29 14.85 11.74 -32.00
CA SER A 29 14.69 13.08 -31.40
C SER A 29 15.88 13.58 -30.58
N THR A 30 16.91 12.76 -30.35
CA THR A 30 18.17 13.13 -29.66
C THR A 30 19.37 13.11 -30.61
N TYR A 31 19.14 13.43 -31.89
CA TYR A 31 20.21 13.61 -32.85
C TYR A 31 21.12 14.75 -32.37
N GLY A 32 22.35 14.42 -31.95
CA GLY A 32 23.35 15.38 -31.46
C GLY A 32 23.84 15.16 -30.03
N ASN A 33 23.08 14.49 -29.17
CA ASN A 33 23.49 14.30 -27.77
C ASN A 33 24.70 13.37 -27.66
N LYS A 34 25.74 13.82 -26.96
CA LYS A 34 26.95 13.05 -26.70
C LYS A 34 26.65 11.96 -25.68
N THR A 35 26.73 10.71 -26.11
CA THR A 35 26.45 9.55 -25.27
C THR A 35 27.75 8.82 -24.96
N VAL A 36 28.02 8.51 -23.69
CA VAL A 36 29.05 7.54 -23.34
C VAL A 36 28.39 6.21 -23.03
N LEU A 37 28.78 5.16 -23.73
CA LEU A 37 28.33 3.78 -23.52
C LEU A 37 29.46 3.01 -22.82
N ILE A 38 29.21 2.61 -21.58
CA ILE A 38 30.10 1.78 -20.78
C ILE A 38 29.63 0.34 -20.94
N CYS A 39 30.49 -0.52 -21.48
CA CYS A 39 30.20 -1.93 -21.70
C CYS A 39 30.99 -2.79 -20.71
N CYS A 40 30.27 -3.45 -19.80
CA CYS A 40 30.87 -4.24 -18.71
C CYS A 40 31.08 -5.73 -19.06
N GLU A 41 30.78 -6.11 -20.30
CA GLU A 41 30.78 -7.49 -20.76
C GLU A 41 31.06 -7.52 -22.27
N GLN A 42 31.93 -8.41 -22.74
CA GLN A 42 32.06 -8.66 -24.18
C GLN A 42 30.98 -9.64 -24.60
N GLY A 43 29.91 -9.12 -25.23
CA GLY A 43 28.88 -9.96 -25.86
C GLY A 43 29.35 -10.57 -27.17
N TYR A 44 28.65 -11.62 -27.64
CA TYR A 44 28.87 -12.22 -28.97
C TYR A 44 28.58 -11.25 -30.14
N GLU A 45 27.67 -10.30 -29.92
CA GLU A 45 27.36 -9.24 -30.88
C GLU A 45 28.23 -8.02 -30.58
N GLU A 46 29.07 -7.61 -31.54
CA GLU A 46 29.89 -6.41 -31.38
C GLU A 46 29.13 -5.13 -31.75
N TYR A 47 29.49 -4.03 -31.08
CA TYR A 47 28.98 -2.72 -31.44
C TYR A 47 29.59 -2.25 -32.76
N ARG A 48 28.75 -2.09 -33.79
CA ARG A 48 29.20 -1.59 -35.10
C ARG A 48 29.64 -0.12 -34.99
N GLU A 49 30.90 0.16 -35.32
CA GLU A 49 31.45 1.53 -35.28
C GLU A 49 30.62 2.54 -36.08
N SER A 50 30.07 2.13 -37.23
CA SER A 50 29.24 2.98 -38.08
C SER A 50 27.96 3.45 -37.39
N VAL A 51 27.40 2.64 -36.49
CA VAL A 51 26.22 2.99 -35.68
C VAL A 51 26.64 3.94 -34.56
N LEU A 52 27.72 3.65 -33.84
CA LEU A 52 28.21 4.50 -32.75
C LEU A 52 28.55 5.92 -33.22
N LYS A 53 29.29 6.04 -34.34
CA LYS A 53 29.64 7.33 -34.97
C LYS A 53 28.39 8.09 -35.43
N ARG A 54 27.41 7.39 -36.01
CA ARG A 54 26.16 8.01 -36.49
C ARG A 54 25.34 8.65 -35.37
N TYR A 55 25.41 8.11 -34.16
CA TYR A 55 24.62 8.56 -33.00
C TYR A 55 25.48 9.21 -31.90
N ASN A 56 26.64 9.79 -32.25
CA ASN A 56 27.52 10.52 -31.34
C ASN A 56 27.81 9.77 -30.02
N THR A 57 28.12 8.47 -30.13
CA THR A 57 28.32 7.58 -28.98
C THR A 57 29.78 7.14 -28.87
N THR A 58 30.40 7.39 -27.71
CA THR A 58 31.72 6.87 -27.36
C THR A 58 31.57 5.57 -26.56
N LEU A 59 32.25 4.50 -26.96
CA LEU A 59 32.22 3.20 -26.30
C LEU A 59 33.46 3.02 -25.40
N ILE A 60 33.26 2.61 -24.15
CA ILE A 60 34.30 2.32 -23.17
C ILE A 60 34.05 0.92 -22.60
N TYR A 61 35.07 0.07 -22.58
CA TYR A 61 34.97 -1.27 -21.98
C TYR A 61 35.49 -1.27 -20.54
N VAL A 62 34.76 -1.94 -19.65
CA VAL A 62 35.12 -2.09 -18.23
C VAL A 62 35.01 -3.56 -17.87
N ASN A 63 36.14 -4.22 -17.64
CA ASN A 63 36.15 -5.67 -17.38
C ASN A 63 36.17 -6.02 -15.88
N ASP A 64 36.30 -5.03 -15.00
CA ASP A 64 36.36 -5.20 -13.55
C ASP A 64 35.38 -4.24 -12.87
N ILE A 65 34.54 -4.78 -11.99
CA ILE A 65 33.54 -4.02 -11.23
C ILE A 65 34.18 -2.95 -10.34
N HIS A 66 35.39 -3.18 -9.82
CA HIS A 66 36.09 -2.26 -8.94
C HIS A 66 36.55 -0.98 -9.64
N ILE A 67 36.66 -1.01 -10.98
CA ILE A 67 36.97 0.17 -11.80
C ILE A 67 35.74 1.08 -11.90
N LEU A 68 34.53 0.53 -11.84
CA LEU A 68 33.29 1.28 -12.03
C LEU A 68 32.90 2.06 -10.75
N ASP A 69 33.78 2.97 -10.31
CA ASP A 69 33.65 3.75 -9.09
C ASP A 69 33.34 5.24 -9.32
N ARG A 70 33.25 6.02 -8.24
CA ARG A 70 33.00 7.47 -8.33
C ARG A 70 34.08 8.19 -9.12
N GLY A 71 35.35 7.80 -8.94
CA GLY A 71 36.49 8.41 -9.62
C GLY A 71 36.41 8.21 -11.12
N PHE A 72 36.09 6.98 -11.54
CA PHE A 72 35.91 6.63 -12.95
C PHE A 72 34.73 7.37 -13.61
N ILE A 73 33.59 7.47 -12.92
CA ILE A 73 32.48 8.28 -13.46
C ILE A 73 32.88 9.77 -13.55
N SER A 74 33.67 10.29 -12.60
CA SER A 74 34.19 11.66 -12.67
C SER A 74 35.11 11.87 -13.87
N SER A 75 36.04 10.94 -14.12
CA SER A 75 36.95 11.03 -15.27
C SER A 75 36.19 10.98 -16.59
N ILE A 76 35.14 10.16 -16.70
CA ILE A 76 34.27 10.14 -17.89
C ILE A 76 33.58 11.49 -18.10
N VAL A 77 33.07 12.10 -17.03
CA VAL A 77 32.38 13.40 -17.11
C VAL A 77 33.35 14.51 -17.52
N GLU A 78 34.57 14.51 -16.98
CA GLU A 78 35.60 15.51 -17.28
C GLU A 78 36.15 15.38 -18.70
N GLU A 79 36.47 14.16 -19.14
CA GLU A 79 37.09 13.90 -20.44
C GLU A 79 36.08 13.99 -21.59
N TYR A 80 34.88 13.42 -21.41
CA TYR A 80 33.91 13.31 -22.49
C TYR A 80 32.78 14.33 -22.41
N ALA A 81 32.55 15.01 -21.29
CA ALA A 81 31.41 15.93 -21.12
C ALA A 81 30.09 15.40 -21.74
N PRO A 82 29.63 14.19 -21.38
CA PRO A 82 28.49 13.56 -22.03
C PRO A 82 27.17 14.19 -21.58
N ASP A 83 26.18 14.20 -22.47
CA ASP A 83 24.79 14.53 -22.11
C ASP A 83 24.13 13.40 -21.30
N ARG A 84 24.60 12.17 -21.50
CA ARG A 84 24.12 10.97 -20.80
C ARG A 84 25.13 9.83 -20.83
N ILE A 85 24.96 8.90 -19.89
CA ILE A 85 25.74 7.68 -19.80
C ILE A 85 24.80 6.47 -19.89
N LEU A 86 25.11 5.54 -20.78
CA LEU A 86 24.48 4.22 -20.85
C LEU A 86 25.47 3.19 -20.33
N ILE A 87 25.01 2.29 -19.45
CA ILE A 87 25.85 1.22 -18.91
C ILE A 87 25.21 -0.11 -19.31
N GLU A 88 25.84 -0.85 -20.22
CA GLU A 88 25.54 -2.27 -20.40
C GLU A 88 26.25 -3.02 -19.26
N TYR A 89 25.46 -3.38 -18.25
CA TYR A 89 25.95 -3.95 -17.01
C TYR A 89 26.08 -5.47 -17.12
N ASN A 90 27.13 -6.01 -16.51
CA ASN A 90 27.37 -7.44 -16.50
C ASN A 90 26.32 -8.12 -15.60
N GLY A 91 25.59 -9.10 -16.15
CA GLY A 91 24.50 -9.78 -15.43
C GLY A 91 24.96 -10.63 -14.25
N THR A 92 26.24 -10.97 -14.18
CA THR A 92 26.82 -11.76 -13.08
C THR A 92 27.33 -10.90 -11.93
N TRP A 93 27.43 -9.59 -12.11
CA TRP A 93 27.89 -8.66 -11.09
C TRP A 93 26.74 -8.23 -10.18
N PRO A 94 26.99 -8.07 -8.87
CA PRO A 94 26.00 -7.54 -7.93
C PRO A 94 25.76 -6.06 -8.21
N ILE A 95 24.62 -5.75 -8.83
CA ILE A 95 24.25 -4.37 -9.17
C ILE A 95 24.19 -3.47 -7.93
N GLY A 96 23.91 -4.04 -6.75
CA GLY A 96 23.89 -3.32 -5.48
C GLY A 96 25.20 -2.59 -5.18
N ASP A 97 26.34 -3.15 -5.58
CA ASP A 97 27.64 -2.52 -5.35
C ASP A 97 27.78 -1.22 -6.14
N PHE A 98 27.34 -1.19 -7.40
CA PHE A 98 27.31 0.04 -8.19
C PHE A 98 26.30 1.06 -7.64
N LEU A 99 25.12 0.60 -7.20
CA LEU A 99 24.06 1.48 -6.69
C LEU A 99 24.42 2.15 -5.35
N ARG A 100 25.37 1.59 -4.59
CA ARG A 100 25.89 2.18 -3.34
C ARG A 100 26.92 3.29 -3.57
N ILE A 101 27.45 3.40 -4.78
CA ILE A 101 28.50 4.37 -5.10
C ILE A 101 27.90 5.77 -5.09
N ARG A 102 28.57 6.68 -4.37
CA ARG A 102 28.19 8.09 -4.39
C ARG A 102 28.59 8.70 -5.73
N LEU A 103 27.62 8.94 -6.61
CA LEU A 103 27.86 9.55 -7.91
C LEU A 103 28.45 10.97 -7.80
N PRO A 104 29.25 11.42 -8.78
CA PRO A 104 29.74 12.80 -8.83
C PRO A 104 28.58 13.81 -8.97
N SER A 105 28.84 15.05 -8.54
CA SER A 105 27.85 16.13 -8.58
C SER A 105 27.32 16.33 -10.00
N GLY A 106 26.00 16.37 -10.15
CA GLY A 106 25.36 16.52 -11.45
C GLY A 106 25.08 15.21 -12.19
N CYS A 107 25.47 14.05 -11.66
CA CYS A 107 25.04 12.75 -12.20
C CYS A 107 23.88 12.16 -11.40
N CYS A 108 22.94 11.50 -12.07
CA CYS A 108 21.89 10.72 -11.41
C CYS A 108 21.55 9.46 -12.20
N ILE A 109 21.24 8.36 -11.50
CA ILE A 109 20.68 7.17 -12.14
C ILE A 109 19.22 7.49 -12.49
N SER A 110 18.91 7.44 -13.79
CA SER A 110 17.58 7.76 -14.30
C SER A 110 16.71 6.52 -14.50
N LYS A 111 17.32 5.40 -14.90
CA LYS A 111 16.60 4.17 -15.24
C LYS A 111 17.46 2.93 -15.10
N ILE A 112 16.89 1.86 -14.57
CA ILE A 112 17.48 0.51 -14.53
C ILE A 112 16.55 -0.43 -15.31
N VAL A 113 17.07 -1.03 -16.37
CA VAL A 113 16.33 -1.95 -17.24
C VAL A 113 16.95 -3.34 -17.13
N PHE A 114 16.16 -4.33 -16.77
CA PHE A 114 16.57 -5.73 -16.77
C PHE A 114 16.00 -6.45 -17.98
N ILE A 115 16.86 -7.02 -18.82
CA ILE A 115 16.47 -7.79 -19.99
C ILE A 115 16.65 -9.27 -19.71
N ALA A 116 15.57 -10.03 -19.86
CA ALA A 116 15.57 -11.47 -19.69
C ALA A 116 15.04 -12.17 -20.95
N ASP A 117 15.66 -13.29 -21.30
CA ASP A 117 15.09 -14.23 -22.24
C ASP A 117 13.99 -15.03 -21.53
N ALA A 118 12.77 -14.93 -22.05
CA ALA A 118 11.61 -15.56 -21.44
C ALA A 118 11.69 -17.09 -21.48
N SER A 119 12.40 -17.67 -22.46
CA SER A 119 12.56 -19.13 -22.60
C SER A 119 13.49 -19.75 -21.55
N THR A 120 14.46 -18.98 -21.05
CA THR A 120 15.44 -19.43 -20.04
C THR A 120 15.21 -18.81 -18.67
N PHE A 121 14.17 -17.98 -18.52
CA PHE A 121 13.87 -17.26 -17.27
C PHE A 121 13.71 -18.19 -16.07
N GLU A 122 12.96 -19.28 -16.21
CA GLU A 122 12.73 -20.25 -15.12
C GLU A 122 14.01 -20.99 -14.74
N LEU A 123 14.87 -21.29 -15.71
CA LEU A 123 16.19 -21.91 -15.47
C LEU A 123 17.09 -20.98 -14.64
N TYR A 124 17.10 -19.68 -14.98
CA TYR A 124 17.85 -18.70 -14.20
C TYR A 124 17.24 -18.45 -12.82
N MET A 125 15.92 -18.46 -12.69
CA MET A 125 15.23 -18.30 -11.41
C MET A 125 15.43 -19.48 -10.47
N SER A 126 15.62 -20.69 -10.99
CA SER A 126 15.89 -21.90 -10.21
C SER A 126 17.37 -22.04 -9.84
N ASN A 127 18.29 -21.81 -10.78
CA ASN A 127 19.71 -22.07 -10.57
C ASN A 127 20.53 -20.85 -10.11
N MET A 128 20.15 -19.64 -10.51
CA MET A 128 20.86 -18.39 -10.21
C MET A 128 19.95 -17.37 -9.52
N LYS A 129 19.15 -17.87 -8.58
CA LYS A 129 18.12 -17.11 -7.88
C LYS A 129 18.64 -15.83 -7.22
N SER A 130 19.81 -15.87 -6.58
CA SER A 130 20.41 -14.71 -5.91
C SER A 130 20.66 -13.56 -6.89
N LEU A 131 21.32 -13.84 -8.01
CA LEU A 131 21.68 -12.84 -9.02
C LEU A 131 20.46 -12.28 -9.76
N ILE A 132 19.53 -13.14 -10.17
CA ILE A 132 18.34 -12.69 -10.91
C ILE A 132 17.39 -11.87 -10.04
N ILE A 133 17.24 -12.24 -8.76
CA ILE A 133 16.44 -11.48 -7.81
C ILE A 133 17.06 -10.11 -7.59
N GLU A 134 18.39 -10.03 -7.41
CA GLU A 134 19.07 -8.75 -7.21
C GLU A 134 18.84 -7.80 -8.38
N GLN A 135 19.04 -8.28 -9.61
CA GLN A 135 18.83 -7.50 -10.83
C GLN A 135 17.36 -7.06 -11.00
N ILE A 136 16.39 -7.97 -10.78
CA ILE A 136 14.96 -7.65 -10.90
C ILE A 136 14.53 -6.67 -9.80
N SER A 137 14.98 -6.87 -8.55
CA SER A 137 14.61 -6.05 -7.39
C SER A 137 14.99 -4.57 -7.56
N ASN A 138 16.07 -4.29 -8.29
CA ASN A 138 16.56 -2.95 -8.57
C ASN A 138 16.06 -2.39 -9.92
N SER A 139 15.37 -3.18 -10.74
CA SER A 139 14.93 -2.74 -12.07
C SER A 139 13.65 -1.87 -12.03
N ASP A 140 13.61 -0.82 -12.84
CA ASP A 140 12.38 -0.08 -13.12
C ASP A 140 11.52 -0.77 -14.18
N VAL A 141 12.17 -1.45 -15.12
CA VAL A 141 11.53 -2.11 -16.26
C VAL A 141 12.17 -3.48 -16.45
N VAL A 142 11.34 -4.51 -16.59
CA VAL A 142 11.76 -5.84 -17.02
C VAL A 142 11.28 -6.09 -18.44
N ILE A 143 12.21 -6.31 -19.35
CA ILE A 143 11.95 -6.62 -20.75
C ILE A 143 12.11 -8.12 -20.96
N LEU A 144 11.01 -8.76 -21.38
CA LEU A 144 10.97 -10.17 -21.75
C LEU A 144 11.20 -10.32 -23.24
N ASN A 145 12.35 -10.88 -23.60
CA ASN A 145 12.74 -11.20 -24.97
C ASN A 145 12.35 -12.64 -25.33
N ARG A 146 12.29 -12.95 -26.63
CA ARG A 146 12.04 -14.30 -27.19
C ARG A 146 10.79 -15.01 -26.64
N ASP A 147 9.70 -14.29 -26.38
CA ASP A 147 8.46 -14.82 -25.79
C ASP A 147 7.52 -15.56 -26.78
N LYS A 148 7.97 -15.83 -28.01
CA LYS A 148 7.11 -16.35 -29.09
C LYS A 148 6.62 -17.78 -28.86
N LEU A 149 7.44 -18.62 -28.23
CA LEU A 149 7.15 -20.04 -28.03
C LEU A 149 6.42 -20.34 -26.71
N LEU A 150 6.24 -19.32 -25.84
CA LEU A 150 5.65 -19.50 -24.52
C LEU A 150 4.12 -19.48 -24.55
N GLY A 151 3.51 -20.41 -23.83
CA GLY A 151 2.07 -20.45 -23.59
C GLY A 151 1.57 -19.33 -22.66
N THR A 152 0.26 -19.10 -22.62
CA THR A 152 -0.37 -18.09 -21.76
C THR A 152 -0.10 -18.32 -20.27
N LEU A 153 0.00 -19.60 -19.86
CA LEU A 153 0.24 -19.99 -18.47
C LEU A 153 1.68 -19.66 -18.05
N GLU A 154 2.69 -20.01 -18.86
CA GLU A 154 4.11 -19.70 -18.61
C GLU A 154 4.35 -18.19 -18.55
N LYS A 155 3.76 -17.43 -19.49
CA LYS A 155 3.81 -15.95 -19.46
C LYS A 155 3.23 -15.37 -18.17
N THR A 156 2.17 -15.98 -17.66
CA THR A 156 1.57 -15.59 -16.37
C THR A 156 2.47 -15.93 -15.20
N ASN A 157 3.12 -17.09 -15.22
CA ASN A 157 4.05 -17.53 -14.18
C ASN A 157 5.30 -16.63 -14.11
N ILE A 158 5.92 -16.33 -15.25
CA ILE A 158 7.06 -15.41 -15.33
C ILE A 158 6.66 -14.03 -14.80
N LYS A 159 5.50 -13.51 -15.19
CA LYS A 159 4.99 -12.23 -14.67
C LYS A 159 4.81 -12.25 -13.16
N ARG A 160 4.23 -13.32 -12.61
CA ARG A 160 4.06 -13.48 -11.15
C ARG A 160 5.41 -13.54 -10.45
N ALA A 161 6.36 -14.30 -10.98
CA ALA A 161 7.71 -14.39 -10.42
C ALA A 161 8.42 -13.03 -10.40
N ILE A 162 8.35 -12.26 -11.49
CA ILE A 162 8.91 -10.90 -11.54
C ILE A 162 8.19 -9.98 -10.54
N LYS A 163 6.86 -10.02 -10.47
CA LYS A 163 6.07 -9.15 -9.58
C LYS A 163 6.21 -9.51 -8.10
N ALA A 164 6.50 -10.77 -7.78
CA ALA A 164 6.84 -11.21 -6.43
C ALA A 164 8.17 -10.61 -5.96
N VAL A 165 9.13 -10.44 -6.87
CA VAL A 165 10.43 -9.80 -6.57
C VAL A 165 10.34 -8.28 -6.59
N ASN A 166 9.71 -7.70 -7.63
CA ASN A 166 9.59 -6.26 -7.80
C ASN A 166 8.19 -5.88 -8.31
N ARG A 167 7.35 -5.40 -7.39
CA ARG A 167 5.98 -5.00 -7.70
C ARG A 167 5.92 -3.75 -8.59
N GLN A 168 6.89 -2.84 -8.48
CA GLN A 168 6.92 -1.57 -9.19
C GLN A 168 7.44 -1.71 -10.62
N ALA A 169 8.29 -2.71 -10.90
CA ALA A 169 8.87 -2.94 -12.21
C ALA A 169 7.81 -3.09 -13.31
N LYS A 170 7.91 -2.28 -14.38
CA LYS A 170 7.04 -2.41 -15.56
C LYS A 170 7.49 -3.60 -16.40
N ILE A 171 6.60 -4.53 -16.71
CA ILE A 171 6.93 -5.71 -17.52
C ILE A 171 6.52 -5.46 -18.97
N ILE A 172 7.47 -5.58 -19.90
CA ILE A 172 7.26 -5.31 -21.33
C ILE A 172 7.78 -6.51 -22.15
N TYR A 173 7.05 -6.89 -23.19
CA TYR A 173 7.50 -7.91 -24.14
C TYR A 173 8.23 -7.25 -25.32
N TYR A 174 9.39 -7.76 -25.70
CA TYR A 174 10.28 -7.14 -26.68
C TYR A 174 9.61 -6.94 -28.05
N LYS A 175 8.77 -7.87 -28.51
CA LYS A 175 8.05 -7.74 -29.80
C LYS A 175 7.13 -6.51 -29.83
N ARG A 176 6.53 -6.13 -28.70
CA ARG A 176 5.70 -4.91 -28.60
C ARG A 176 6.54 -3.64 -28.71
N ILE A 177 7.84 -3.69 -28.44
CA ILE A 177 8.77 -2.55 -28.60
C ILE A 177 9.10 -2.35 -30.08
N ILE A 178 9.09 -3.41 -30.89
CA ILE A 178 9.41 -3.35 -32.33
C ILE A 178 8.17 -3.07 -33.18
N ASP A 179 7.04 -3.74 -32.92
CA ASP A 179 5.85 -3.69 -33.79
C ASP A 179 5.05 -2.39 -33.65
N ASN A 180 5.01 -1.80 -32.45
CA ASN A 180 4.34 -0.52 -32.24
C ASN A 180 5.38 0.60 -32.45
N LYS A 181 5.11 1.52 -33.39
CA LYS A 181 5.68 2.89 -33.38
C LYS A 181 5.33 3.68 -32.08
N GLU A 182 4.86 3.03 -31.02
CA GLU A 182 4.96 3.55 -29.66
C GLU A 182 6.45 3.58 -29.33
N LYS A 183 7.01 4.77 -29.56
CA LYS A 183 8.33 5.24 -29.14
C LYS A 183 8.80 4.49 -27.89
N VAL A 184 10.10 4.21 -27.84
CA VAL A 184 10.83 3.66 -26.70
C VAL A 184 10.76 4.66 -25.51
N HIS A 185 9.56 4.84 -24.97
CA HIS A 185 9.20 5.58 -23.76
C HIS A 185 9.61 4.78 -22.50
N CYS A 186 10.46 3.75 -22.66
CA CYS A 186 11.07 3.04 -21.54
C CYS A 186 12.12 3.90 -20.82
N PHE A 187 12.77 4.82 -21.55
CA PHE A 187 13.81 5.71 -21.04
C PHE A 187 13.42 7.19 -20.99
N GLU A 188 12.32 7.58 -21.62
CA GLU A 188 11.75 8.89 -21.37
C GLU A 188 11.02 8.85 -20.04
N THR A 189 11.43 9.71 -19.12
CA THR A 189 10.65 10.06 -17.93
C THR A 189 9.28 10.55 -18.40
N GLN A 190 8.31 9.63 -18.53
CA GLN A 190 6.90 10.01 -18.55
C GLN A 190 6.68 10.75 -17.25
N GLY A 191 6.47 12.05 -17.36
CA GLY A 191 6.27 12.93 -16.23
C GLY A 191 5.09 12.42 -15.41
N PHE A 192 5.40 11.70 -14.33
CA PHE A 192 4.51 11.47 -13.20
C PHE A 192 3.98 12.82 -12.65
N GLN A 193 4.74 13.90 -12.87
CA GLN A 193 4.30 15.28 -12.70
C GLN A 193 3.11 15.68 -13.59
N LYS A 194 2.92 15.13 -14.79
CA LYS A 194 1.85 15.52 -15.71
C LYS A 194 0.51 14.86 -15.34
N ASP A 195 0.53 13.61 -14.88
CA ASP A 195 -0.69 12.95 -14.36
C ASP A 195 -1.08 13.50 -12.99
N ILE A 196 -0.12 13.79 -12.11
CA ILE A 196 -0.39 14.53 -10.87
C ILE A 196 -0.88 15.94 -11.17
N ARG A 197 -0.30 16.66 -12.13
CA ARG A 197 -0.74 18.00 -12.50
C ARG A 197 -2.11 17.98 -13.15
N ASN A 198 -2.41 17.01 -14.01
CA ASN A 198 -3.73 16.88 -14.61
C ASN A 198 -4.76 16.44 -13.57
N PHE A 199 -4.42 15.55 -12.65
CA PHE A 199 -5.25 15.17 -11.52
C PHE A 199 -5.48 16.37 -10.57
N LEU A 200 -4.45 17.16 -10.27
CA LEU A 200 -4.53 18.39 -9.48
C LEU A 200 -5.36 19.46 -10.19
N ILE A 201 -5.22 19.61 -11.51
CA ILE A 201 -6.00 20.55 -12.32
C ILE A 201 -7.47 20.09 -12.41
N ILE A 202 -7.74 18.81 -12.63
CA ILE A 202 -9.11 18.26 -12.64
C ILE A 202 -9.72 18.39 -11.25
N THR A 203 -8.97 18.10 -10.19
CA THR A 203 -9.42 18.28 -8.80
C THR A 203 -9.69 19.75 -8.49
N LEU A 204 -8.80 20.66 -8.93
CA LEU A 204 -8.97 22.11 -8.78
C LEU A 204 -10.17 22.62 -9.58
N LEU A 205 -10.37 22.15 -10.81
CA LEU A 205 -11.51 22.51 -11.65
C LEU A 205 -12.82 21.95 -11.09
N LEU A 206 -12.83 20.74 -10.52
CA LEU A 206 -13.98 20.19 -9.82
C LEU A 206 -14.29 21.00 -8.55
N VAL A 207 -13.27 21.35 -7.76
CA VAL A 207 -13.43 22.20 -6.57
C VAL A 207 -13.96 23.58 -6.97
N VAL A 208 -13.42 24.20 -8.02
CA VAL A 208 -13.90 25.48 -8.55
C VAL A 208 -15.30 25.36 -9.12
N TYR A 209 -15.65 24.27 -9.80
CA TYR A 209 -16.99 24.01 -10.33
C TYR A 209 -18.03 23.85 -9.21
N PHE A 210 -17.72 23.06 -8.17
CA PHE A 210 -18.56 22.92 -6.99
C PHE A 210 -18.65 24.24 -6.20
N PHE A 211 -17.57 25.01 -6.13
CA PHE A 211 -17.56 26.35 -5.54
C PHE A 211 -18.48 27.30 -6.32
N LEU A 212 -18.38 27.35 -7.65
CA LEU A 212 -19.23 28.19 -8.50
C LEU A 212 -20.70 27.76 -8.49
N ILE A 213 -20.99 26.46 -8.37
CA ILE A 213 -22.36 25.95 -8.18
C ILE A 213 -22.92 26.34 -6.82
N SER A 214 -22.12 26.25 -5.75
CA SER A 214 -22.51 26.71 -4.41
C SER A 214 -22.77 28.22 -4.41
N VAL A 215 -21.91 29.02 -5.05
CA VAL A 215 -22.08 30.47 -5.21
C VAL A 215 -23.32 30.82 -6.04
N ARG A 216 -23.69 30.00 -7.03
CA ARG A 216 -24.86 30.25 -7.91
C ARG A 216 -26.19 29.86 -7.28
N ASN A 217 -26.23 28.84 -6.43
CA ASN A 217 -27.48 28.25 -5.95
C ASN A 217 -27.94 28.74 -4.56
N THR A 218 -27.12 29.49 -3.81
CA THR A 218 -27.51 29.95 -2.47
C THR A 218 -27.21 31.45 -2.28
N GLY A 219 -28.22 32.19 -1.83
CA GLY A 219 -28.02 33.53 -1.27
C GLY A 219 -26.94 33.48 -0.18
N PHE A 220 -25.96 34.37 -0.30
CA PHE A 220 -24.57 34.24 0.16
C PHE A 220 -24.31 34.28 1.69
N THR A 221 -25.29 33.96 2.54
CA THR A 221 -25.15 34.07 4.00
C THR A 221 -25.24 32.75 4.76
N GLY A 222 -25.77 31.68 4.15
CA GLY A 222 -25.92 30.36 4.79
C GLY A 222 -24.77 29.36 4.56
N ASP A 223 -24.07 29.43 3.41
CA ASP A 223 -23.17 28.35 2.96
C ASP A 223 -21.75 28.40 3.54
N PHE A 224 -21.23 29.57 3.93
CA PHE A 224 -19.91 29.68 4.57
C PHE A 224 -19.80 28.84 5.84
N LYS A 225 -20.88 28.78 6.63
CA LYS A 225 -20.89 28.02 7.89
C LYS A 225 -20.77 26.52 7.63
N LYS A 226 -21.42 26.00 6.59
CA LYS A 226 -21.33 24.58 6.20
C LYS A 226 -19.94 24.26 5.65
N ILE A 227 -19.39 25.08 4.75
CA ILE A 227 -18.04 24.85 4.21
C ILE A 227 -16.97 24.91 5.32
N HIS A 228 -17.06 25.89 6.22
CA HIS A 228 -16.14 25.99 7.36
C HIS A 228 -16.25 24.77 8.29
N THR A 229 -17.48 24.30 8.56
CA THR A 229 -17.71 23.08 9.34
C THR A 229 -17.10 21.86 8.64
N PHE A 230 -17.30 21.73 7.33
CA PHE A 230 -16.72 20.66 6.52
C PHE A 230 -15.20 20.63 6.60
N ILE A 231 -14.54 21.77 6.38
CA ILE A 231 -13.07 21.87 6.44
C ILE A 231 -12.57 21.55 7.86
N THR A 232 -13.26 22.04 8.89
CA THR A 232 -12.89 21.80 10.29
C THR A 232 -13.00 20.32 10.64
N VAL A 233 -14.11 19.66 10.27
CA VAL A 233 -14.32 18.22 10.50
C VAL A 233 -13.31 17.40 9.71
N PHE A 234 -13.07 17.73 8.44
CA PHE A 234 -12.08 17.06 7.60
C PHE A 234 -10.68 17.13 8.19
N LEU A 235 -10.22 18.33 8.55
CA LEU A 235 -8.89 18.55 9.10
C LEU A 235 -8.75 17.89 10.49
N SER A 236 -9.80 17.93 11.31
CA SER A 236 -9.84 17.24 12.60
C SER A 236 -9.64 15.73 12.45
N ILE A 237 -10.35 15.09 11.52
CA ILE A 237 -10.20 13.66 11.23
C ILE A 237 -8.75 13.35 10.80
N LEU A 238 -8.17 14.16 9.91
CA LEU A 238 -6.80 13.94 9.43
C LEU A 238 -5.75 14.10 10.54
N ILE A 239 -5.81 15.20 11.30
CA ILE A 239 -4.87 15.47 12.39
C ILE A 239 -4.96 14.39 13.45
N GLN A 240 -6.17 13.92 13.77
CA GLN A 240 -6.37 12.86 14.74
C GLN A 240 -5.84 11.51 14.23
N ALA A 241 -6.06 11.18 12.96
CA ALA A 241 -5.73 9.86 12.41
C ALA A 241 -4.20 9.67 12.25
N LEU A 242 -3.49 10.71 11.81
CA LEU A 242 -2.07 10.68 11.49
C LEU A 242 -1.15 10.07 12.59
N PRO A 243 -1.19 10.50 13.87
CA PRO A 243 -0.31 9.95 14.90
C PRO A 243 -0.54 8.46 15.13
N PHE A 244 -1.80 8.01 15.14
CA PHE A 244 -2.10 6.61 15.39
C PHE A 244 -1.71 5.72 14.21
N ILE A 245 -2.01 6.17 12.98
CA ILE A 245 -1.59 5.45 11.76
C ILE A 245 -0.08 5.28 11.72
N LEU A 246 0.67 6.33 12.05
CA LEU A 246 2.12 6.25 12.16
C LEU A 246 2.51 5.13 13.14
N ILE A 247 1.97 5.14 14.36
CA ILE A 247 2.23 4.10 15.37
C ILE A 247 1.88 2.69 14.83
N GLY A 248 0.71 2.52 14.21
CA GLY A 248 0.29 1.23 13.63
C GLY A 248 1.22 0.72 12.55
N ILE A 249 1.74 1.62 11.72
CA ILE A 249 2.70 1.29 10.67
C ILE A 249 4.06 0.91 11.27
N PHE A 250 4.55 1.64 12.27
CA PHE A 250 5.79 1.31 12.96
C PHE A 250 5.67 -0.05 13.68
N ILE A 251 4.56 -0.30 14.35
CA ILE A 251 4.26 -1.59 14.97
C ILE A 251 4.19 -2.69 13.90
N SER A 252 3.49 -2.45 12.79
CA SER A 252 3.40 -3.39 11.68
C SER A 252 4.78 -3.74 11.10
N SER A 253 5.62 -2.74 10.85
CA SER A 253 7.01 -2.92 10.39
C SER A 253 7.88 -3.63 11.44
N PHE A 254 7.68 -3.34 12.73
CA PHE A 254 8.37 -4.04 13.82
C PHE A 254 7.98 -5.52 13.87
N LEU A 255 6.68 -5.83 13.85
CA LEU A 255 6.16 -7.21 13.79
C LEU A 255 6.68 -7.97 12.57
N GLN A 256 6.93 -7.26 11.46
CA GLN A 256 7.52 -7.84 10.26
C GLN A 256 8.99 -8.22 10.44
N ILE A 257 9.80 -7.32 11.01
CA ILE A 257 11.27 -7.47 11.08
C ILE A 257 11.72 -8.31 12.28
N PHE A 258 11.05 -8.18 13.43
CA PHE A 258 11.54 -8.73 14.69
C PHE A 258 10.83 -10.00 15.16
N ILE A 259 9.65 -10.32 14.60
CA ILE A 259 8.88 -11.49 15.01
C ILE A 259 8.74 -12.46 13.84
N SER A 260 9.18 -13.71 14.05
CA SER A 260 9.06 -14.76 13.03
C SER A 260 7.61 -15.20 12.82
N ASP A 261 7.34 -15.73 11.64
CA ASP A 261 5.98 -16.14 11.24
C ASP A 261 5.49 -17.29 12.13
N GLU A 262 6.37 -18.22 12.54
CA GLU A 262 6.00 -19.33 13.45
C GLU A 262 5.64 -18.83 14.85
N LYS A 263 6.36 -17.82 15.37
CA LYS A 263 6.04 -17.23 16.69
C LYS A 263 4.70 -16.52 16.67
N LEU A 264 4.43 -15.77 15.59
CA LEU A 264 3.17 -15.07 15.40
C LEU A 264 2.00 -16.05 15.25
N VAL A 265 2.12 -17.03 14.34
CA VAL A 265 1.09 -18.04 14.13
C VAL A 265 0.88 -18.87 15.40
N GLY A 266 1.95 -19.32 16.05
CA GLY A 266 1.90 -20.12 17.27
C GLY A 266 1.21 -19.41 18.44
N MET A 267 1.33 -18.09 18.55
CA MET A 267 0.64 -17.30 19.57
C MET A 267 -0.89 -17.40 19.48
N PHE A 268 -1.44 -17.49 18.25
CA PHE A 268 -2.88 -17.64 18.01
C PHE A 268 -3.32 -19.10 17.85
N SER A 269 -2.44 -20.00 17.41
CA SER A 269 -2.82 -21.35 16.97
C SER A 269 -2.42 -22.48 17.92
N ARG A 270 -1.73 -22.20 19.05
CA ARG A 270 -1.28 -23.23 20.01
C ARG A 270 -2.41 -24.17 20.46
N PHE A 271 -3.65 -23.69 20.51
CA PHE A 271 -4.85 -24.53 20.66
C PHE A 271 -5.99 -24.04 19.75
N LYS A 272 -6.70 -24.97 19.08
CA LYS A 272 -7.72 -24.71 18.04
C LYS A 272 -8.87 -23.75 18.42
N TRP A 273 -9.15 -23.61 19.72
CA TRP A 273 -10.21 -22.74 20.23
C TRP A 273 -9.67 -21.59 21.09
N ALA A 274 -8.49 -21.75 21.71
CA ALA A 274 -7.88 -20.70 22.52
C ALA A 274 -7.41 -19.50 21.70
N GLY A 275 -7.29 -19.62 20.38
CA GLY A 275 -6.93 -18.49 19.51
C GLY A 275 -7.94 -17.35 19.50
N PHE A 276 -9.23 -17.62 19.74
CA PHE A 276 -10.26 -16.57 19.83
C PHE A 276 -10.10 -15.71 21.09
N PRO A 277 -10.06 -16.26 22.32
CA PRO A 277 -9.80 -15.45 23.50
C PRO A 277 -8.40 -14.83 23.48
N ALA A 278 -7.39 -15.50 22.91
CA ALA A 278 -6.07 -14.90 22.71
C ALA A 278 -6.14 -13.65 21.82
N ALA A 279 -6.90 -13.69 20.73
CA ALA A 279 -7.12 -12.53 19.86
C ALA A 279 -7.79 -11.36 20.59
N VAL A 280 -8.77 -11.62 21.44
CA VAL A 280 -9.42 -10.56 22.25
C VAL A 280 -8.44 -9.98 23.27
N ILE A 281 -7.71 -10.82 24.01
CA ILE A 281 -6.75 -10.38 25.04
C ILE A 281 -5.62 -9.56 24.41
N MET A 282 -5.12 -9.97 23.25
CA MET A 282 -4.12 -9.21 22.49
C MET A 282 -4.59 -7.79 22.17
N GLY A 283 -5.89 -7.59 21.94
CA GLY A 283 -6.46 -6.27 21.71
C GLY A 283 -6.27 -5.31 22.90
N ILE A 284 -6.22 -5.82 24.14
CA ILE A 284 -6.01 -5.02 25.35
C ILE A 284 -4.58 -4.46 25.37
N PHE A 285 -3.60 -5.28 24.96
CA PHE A 285 -2.18 -4.94 24.96
C PHE A 285 -1.73 -4.17 23.72
N PHE A 286 -2.62 -3.98 22.73
CA PHE A 286 -2.38 -3.17 21.55
C PHE A 286 -3.26 -1.90 21.63
N PRO A 287 -2.86 -0.86 22.39
CA PRO A 287 -3.63 0.38 22.60
C PRO A 287 -3.53 1.30 21.37
N VAL A 288 -3.87 0.76 20.21
CA VAL A 288 -3.79 1.40 18.91
C VAL A 288 -5.21 1.72 18.44
N CYS A 289 -5.40 2.85 17.74
CA CYS A 289 -6.74 3.20 17.26
C CYS A 289 -7.20 2.28 16.13
N ASP A 290 -8.50 2.27 15.84
CA ASP A 290 -9.14 1.50 14.77
C ASP A 290 -8.46 1.67 13.40
N CYS A 291 -8.00 2.88 13.06
CA CYS A 291 -7.31 3.17 11.80
C CYS A 291 -5.96 2.44 11.68
N ALA A 292 -5.27 2.27 12.80
CA ALA A 292 -3.93 1.69 12.83
C ALA A 292 -3.93 0.16 12.97
N MET A 293 -5.10 -0.43 13.24
CA MET A 293 -5.31 -1.88 13.21
C MET A 293 -5.35 -2.44 11.78
N ALA A 294 -5.78 -1.66 10.79
CA ALA A 294 -5.85 -2.09 9.39
C ALA A 294 -4.51 -2.62 8.84
N PRO A 295 -3.38 -1.86 8.88
CA PRO A 295 -2.10 -2.36 8.41
C PRO A 295 -1.59 -3.55 9.23
N VAL A 296 -1.78 -3.54 10.54
CA VAL A 296 -1.36 -4.65 11.42
C VAL A 296 -2.10 -5.94 11.04
N CYS A 297 -3.41 -5.89 10.89
CA CYS A 297 -4.24 -7.08 10.60
C CYS A 297 -3.99 -7.64 9.20
N SER A 298 -3.85 -6.78 8.18
CA SER A 298 -3.47 -7.24 6.84
C SER A 298 -2.14 -8.00 6.87
N ARG A 299 -1.19 -7.58 7.70
CA ARG A 299 0.12 -8.24 7.82
C ARG A 299 0.08 -9.52 8.63
N LEU A 300 -0.70 -9.57 9.71
CA LEU A 300 -0.96 -10.83 10.44
C LEU A 300 -1.55 -11.89 9.51
N ALA A 301 -2.51 -11.51 8.66
CA ALA A 301 -3.09 -12.41 7.67
C ALA A 301 -2.07 -12.87 6.61
N GLY A 302 -1.18 -11.96 6.17
CA GLY A 302 -0.08 -12.27 5.24
C GLY A 302 0.93 -13.27 5.81
N LYS A 303 1.29 -13.14 7.10
CA LYS A 303 2.20 -14.06 7.83
C LYS A 303 1.61 -15.42 8.17
N GLY A 304 0.40 -15.72 7.70
CA GLY A 304 -0.23 -17.03 7.87
C GLY A 304 -1.08 -17.20 9.12
N VAL A 305 -1.35 -16.13 9.88
CA VAL A 305 -2.36 -16.19 10.96
C VAL A 305 -3.74 -16.47 10.32
N PRO A 306 -4.49 -17.48 10.80
CA PRO A 306 -5.81 -17.79 10.26
C PRO A 306 -6.74 -16.57 10.24
N LEU A 307 -7.42 -16.35 9.11
CA LEU A 307 -8.24 -15.16 8.86
C LEU A 307 -9.27 -14.88 9.96
N TYR A 308 -9.92 -15.93 10.48
CA TYR A 308 -10.92 -15.78 11.54
C TYR A 308 -10.33 -15.23 12.85
N TYR A 309 -9.08 -15.55 13.21
CA TYR A 309 -8.42 -14.94 14.37
C TYR A 309 -8.02 -13.49 14.10
N VAL A 310 -7.56 -13.19 12.89
CA VAL A 310 -7.23 -11.82 12.46
C VAL A 310 -8.47 -10.92 12.54
N LEU A 311 -9.63 -11.39 12.07
CA LEU A 311 -10.87 -10.63 12.14
C LEU A 311 -11.38 -10.48 13.57
N THR A 312 -11.30 -11.51 14.41
CA THR A 312 -11.63 -11.38 15.83
C THR A 312 -10.74 -10.34 16.51
N PHE A 313 -9.43 -10.33 16.24
CA PHE A 313 -8.50 -9.32 16.76
C PHE A 313 -8.84 -7.92 16.24
N LEU A 314 -9.03 -7.77 14.92
CA LEU A 314 -9.37 -6.51 14.25
C LEU A 314 -10.61 -5.85 14.86
N LEU A 315 -11.66 -6.64 15.11
CA LEU A 315 -12.95 -6.15 15.60
C LEU A 315 -12.96 -5.94 17.12
N SER A 316 -12.27 -6.80 17.89
CA SER A 316 -12.26 -6.69 19.34
C SER A 316 -11.29 -5.62 19.86
N ALA A 317 -10.16 -5.36 19.19
CA ALA A 317 -9.15 -4.43 19.69
C ALA A 317 -9.67 -3.01 19.96
N PRO A 318 -10.46 -2.36 19.08
CA PRO A 318 -11.04 -1.04 19.38
C PRO A 318 -12.03 -1.05 20.54
N VAL A 319 -12.62 -2.20 20.87
CA VAL A 319 -13.62 -2.35 21.94
C VAL A 319 -12.94 -2.51 23.30
N VAL A 320 -11.88 -3.31 23.37
CA VAL A 320 -11.16 -3.62 24.63
C VAL A 320 -10.00 -2.65 24.90
N ASN A 321 -9.76 -1.69 24.01
CA ASN A 321 -8.71 -0.69 24.16
C ASN A 321 -8.93 0.15 25.44
N PRO A 322 -7.96 0.23 26.36
CA PRO A 322 -8.07 1.00 27.60
C PRO A 322 -8.46 2.47 27.40
N VAL A 323 -7.98 3.10 26.32
CA VAL A 323 -8.31 4.49 25.98
C VAL A 323 -9.80 4.62 25.65
N VAL A 324 -10.36 3.65 24.93
CA VAL A 324 -11.78 3.62 24.54
C VAL A 324 -12.68 3.30 25.73
N ILE A 325 -12.26 2.38 26.59
CA ILE A 325 -12.96 2.05 27.85
C ILE A 325 -13.03 3.31 28.73
N THR A 326 -11.89 3.96 28.93
CA THR A 326 -11.77 5.17 29.74
C THR A 326 -12.57 6.34 29.16
N SER A 327 -12.54 6.54 27.83
CA SER A 327 -13.34 7.60 27.19
C SER A 327 -14.85 7.34 27.30
N THR A 328 -15.28 6.07 27.26
CA THR A 328 -16.68 5.69 27.47
C THR A 328 -17.11 5.97 28.91
N TYR A 329 -16.27 5.63 29.88
CA TYR A 329 -16.51 5.93 31.29
C TYR A 329 -16.66 7.43 31.54
N TYR A 330 -15.75 8.26 30.98
CA TYR A 330 -15.86 9.72 31.10
C TYR A 330 -17.05 10.32 30.37
N ALA A 331 -17.48 9.75 29.24
CA ALA A 331 -18.69 10.20 28.55
C ALA A 331 -19.94 9.89 29.38
N PHE A 332 -20.03 8.68 29.95
CA PHE A 332 -21.20 8.17 30.69
C PHE A 332 -20.94 8.04 32.19
N GLN A 333 -20.50 9.12 32.84
CA GLN A 333 -20.04 9.15 34.25
C GLN A 333 -21.01 8.49 35.26
N ASN A 334 -22.32 8.60 35.04
CA ASN A 334 -23.35 8.06 35.95
C ASN A 334 -23.90 6.69 35.51
N LYS A 335 -23.36 6.08 34.46
CA LYS A 335 -23.85 4.82 33.89
C LYS A 335 -22.68 3.90 33.49
N PRO A 336 -21.94 3.33 34.46
CA PRO A 336 -20.83 2.42 34.17
C PRO A 336 -21.26 1.15 33.43
N GLU A 337 -22.54 0.77 33.55
CA GLU A 337 -23.17 -0.30 32.77
C GLU A 337 -22.95 -0.12 31.26
N VAL A 338 -22.90 1.12 30.76
CA VAL A 338 -22.66 1.43 29.34
C VAL A 338 -21.27 0.98 28.89
N VAL A 339 -20.27 1.07 29.76
CA VAL A 339 -18.92 0.57 29.49
C VAL A 339 -18.94 -0.95 29.38
N LEU A 340 -19.58 -1.62 30.33
CA LEU A 340 -19.72 -3.09 30.33
C LEU A 340 -20.48 -3.58 29.10
N MET A 341 -21.58 -2.90 28.72
CA MET A 341 -22.33 -3.21 27.51
C MET A 341 -21.49 -3.01 26.25
N ARG A 342 -20.75 -1.89 26.14
CA ARG A 342 -19.89 -1.63 24.99
C ARG A 342 -18.82 -2.71 24.84
N VAL A 343 -18.14 -3.07 25.93
CA VAL A 343 -17.09 -4.08 25.92
C VAL A 343 -17.66 -5.47 25.66
N GLY A 344 -18.67 -5.87 26.42
CA GLY A 344 -19.30 -7.19 26.33
C GLY A 344 -19.94 -7.44 24.97
N LEU A 345 -20.79 -6.53 24.50
CA LEU A 345 -21.47 -6.68 23.20
C LEU A 345 -20.49 -6.57 22.03
N GLY A 346 -19.47 -5.72 22.13
CA GLY A 346 -18.44 -5.63 21.10
C GLY A 346 -17.57 -6.90 21.00
N ILE A 347 -17.21 -7.51 22.13
CA ILE A 347 -16.55 -8.83 22.14
C ILE A 347 -17.49 -9.89 21.54
N ALA A 348 -18.78 -9.88 21.90
CA ALA A 348 -19.76 -10.82 21.38
C ALA A 348 -19.89 -10.72 19.84
N VAL A 349 -19.94 -9.52 19.28
CA VAL A 349 -19.94 -9.28 17.83
C VAL A 349 -18.65 -9.80 17.20
N ALA A 350 -17.48 -9.44 17.75
CA ALA A 350 -16.18 -9.86 17.21
C ALA A 350 -15.97 -11.39 17.21
N LEU A 351 -16.42 -12.07 18.27
CA LEU A 351 -16.40 -13.52 18.35
C LEU A 351 -17.38 -14.17 17.37
N SER A 352 -18.61 -13.63 17.27
CA SER A 352 -19.63 -14.15 16.35
C SER A 352 -19.17 -14.08 14.90
N VAL A 353 -18.55 -12.96 14.48
CA VAL A 353 -17.97 -12.81 13.14
C VAL A 353 -16.82 -13.79 12.92
N GLY A 354 -15.88 -13.89 13.87
CA GLY A 354 -14.76 -14.81 13.75
C GLY A 354 -15.19 -16.27 13.65
N LEU A 355 -16.16 -16.69 14.47
CA LEU A 355 -16.74 -18.02 14.42
C LEU A 355 -17.47 -18.26 13.10
N PHE A 356 -18.28 -17.31 12.64
CA PHE A 356 -18.96 -17.41 11.35
C PHE A 356 -17.96 -17.62 10.21
N VAL A 357 -16.89 -16.82 10.16
CA VAL A 357 -15.84 -16.94 9.12
C VAL A 357 -15.09 -18.28 9.21
N LYS A 358 -14.86 -18.80 10.42
CA LYS A 358 -14.28 -20.13 10.63
C LYS A 358 -15.19 -21.24 10.09
N PHE A 359 -16.49 -21.21 10.41
CA PHE A 359 -17.45 -22.23 9.95
C PHE A 359 -17.77 -22.13 8.47
N ALA A 360 -17.80 -20.92 7.91
CA ALA A 360 -17.96 -20.68 6.48
C ALA A 360 -16.73 -21.11 5.65
N GLY A 361 -15.61 -21.47 6.29
CA GLY A 361 -14.41 -21.97 5.61
C GLY A 361 -13.76 -20.94 4.68
N VAL A 362 -13.89 -19.64 4.98
CA VAL A 362 -13.38 -18.58 4.11
C VAL A 362 -11.86 -18.66 4.03
N SER A 363 -11.34 -18.83 2.81
CA SER A 363 -9.90 -18.92 2.58
C SER A 363 -9.23 -17.55 2.63
N LYS A 364 -7.96 -17.52 3.04
CA LYS A 364 -7.17 -16.27 3.10
C LYS A 364 -6.95 -15.68 1.70
N GLU A 365 -6.84 -16.53 0.67
CA GLU A 365 -6.66 -16.16 -0.73
C GLU A 365 -7.88 -15.43 -1.29
N TYR A 366 -9.06 -15.72 -0.74
CA TYR A 366 -10.30 -15.02 -1.08
C TYR A 366 -10.37 -13.63 -0.43
N ALA A 367 -9.93 -13.49 0.82
CA ALA A 367 -10.10 -12.26 1.60
C ALA A 367 -8.95 -11.25 1.40
N VAL A 368 -7.71 -11.72 1.37
CA VAL A 368 -6.50 -10.89 1.37
C VAL A 368 -6.02 -10.68 -0.06
N LYS A 369 -5.50 -9.49 -0.37
CA LYS A 369 -4.90 -9.23 -1.69
C LYS A 369 -3.63 -10.06 -1.89
N GLU A 370 -3.45 -10.55 -3.12
CA GLU A 370 -2.26 -11.30 -3.55
C GLU A 370 -0.95 -10.60 -3.17
N THR A 371 -0.92 -9.27 -3.24
CA THR A 371 0.26 -8.48 -2.90
C THR A 371 0.73 -8.58 -1.45
N ILE A 372 -0.15 -8.96 -0.54
CA ILE A 372 0.13 -9.19 0.89
C ILE A 372 0.41 -10.68 1.17
N LEU A 373 -0.11 -11.58 0.33
CA LEU A 373 0.10 -13.04 0.41
C LEU A 373 1.43 -13.47 -0.24
N ASP A 374 1.80 -12.81 -1.34
CA ASP A 374 3.01 -13.08 -2.13
C ASP A 374 4.24 -12.34 -1.58
N THR A 375 4.17 -11.82 -0.35
CA THR A 375 5.33 -11.30 0.38
C THR A 375 5.86 -12.38 1.31
N PRO A 376 6.63 -13.37 0.84
CA PRO A 376 7.33 -14.26 1.75
C PRO A 376 8.34 -13.42 2.53
N CYS A 377 8.21 -13.43 3.86
CA CYS A 377 9.13 -12.77 4.79
C CYS A 377 10.53 -13.42 4.84
N THR A 378 11.04 -13.96 3.72
CA THR A 378 12.37 -14.58 3.65
C THR A 378 13.06 -14.54 2.28
N GLY A 379 12.64 -13.69 1.32
CA GLY A 379 13.31 -13.72 0.01
C GLY A 379 12.95 -12.68 -1.04
N GLY A 380 12.82 -11.40 -0.67
CA GLY A 380 12.52 -10.30 -1.61
C GLY A 380 13.44 -9.08 -1.55
N TYR A 381 14.49 -9.13 -0.71
CA TYR A 381 15.62 -8.19 -0.71
C TYR A 381 16.88 -8.96 -0.24
N LEU A 382 17.29 -9.99 -0.99
CA LEU A 382 18.69 -10.41 -0.99
C LEU A 382 19.45 -9.34 -1.76
N GLY A 383 19.77 -8.26 -1.07
CA GLY A 383 20.49 -7.10 -1.58
C GLY A 383 20.87 -6.15 -0.45
N ASP A 384 21.16 -6.69 0.73
CA ASP A 384 21.87 -5.98 1.80
C ASP A 384 22.47 -6.96 2.83
N PHE A 385 23.27 -7.93 2.37
CA PHE A 385 24.23 -8.59 3.27
C PHE A 385 25.44 -7.66 3.48
N SER A 386 25.23 -6.54 4.17
CA SER A 386 26.33 -5.82 4.85
C SER A 386 25.88 -4.87 5.97
N GLN A 387 24.70 -5.04 6.55
CA GLN A 387 24.35 -4.35 7.79
C GLN A 387 24.05 -5.38 8.90
N GLU A 388 25.08 -6.11 9.33
CA GLU A 388 25.05 -6.70 10.66
C GLU A 388 24.96 -5.58 11.69
N GLY A 389 23.83 -5.50 12.39
CA GLY A 389 23.66 -4.55 13.49
C GLY A 389 22.26 -3.94 13.61
N LEU A 390 22.08 -3.18 14.68
CA LEU A 390 20.82 -2.49 15.01
C LEU A 390 20.47 -1.39 13.99
N ALA A 391 21.49 -0.77 13.37
CA ALA A 391 21.34 0.33 12.40
C ALA A 391 20.67 -0.12 11.09
N GLY A 392 21.08 -1.27 10.52
CA GLY A 392 20.43 -1.83 9.33
C GLY A 392 18.98 -2.24 9.58
N LYS A 393 18.71 -2.85 10.74
CA LYS A 393 17.34 -3.20 11.15
C LYS A 393 16.47 -1.95 11.31
N LEU A 394 17.00 -0.87 11.86
CA LEU A 394 16.29 0.40 12.00
C LEU A 394 16.05 1.07 10.64
N GLY A 395 17.03 1.06 9.74
CA GLY A 395 16.88 1.57 8.37
C GLY A 395 15.81 0.82 7.57
N MET A 396 15.79 -0.52 7.67
CA MET A 396 14.72 -1.34 7.08
C MET A 396 13.35 -1.02 7.66
N LEU A 397 13.28 -0.83 8.99
CA LEU A 397 12.03 -0.46 9.67
C LEU A 397 11.48 0.87 9.16
N ILE A 398 12.33 1.89 9.05
CA ILE A 398 11.95 3.22 8.53
C ILE A 398 11.49 3.12 7.08
N ARG A 399 12.23 2.38 6.23
CA ARG A 399 11.89 2.24 4.80
C ARG A 399 10.55 1.52 4.61
N HIS A 400 10.31 0.43 5.35
CA HIS A 400 9.02 -0.28 5.33
C HIS A 400 7.88 0.58 5.88
N ALA A 401 8.14 1.30 6.98
CA ALA A 401 7.16 2.23 7.54
C ALA A 401 6.79 3.35 6.56
N GLY A 402 7.77 3.93 5.86
CA GLY A 402 7.51 4.96 4.85
C GLY A 402 6.63 4.48 3.71
N MET A 403 6.92 3.30 3.14
CA MET A 403 6.10 2.72 2.07
C MET A 403 4.66 2.43 2.51
N GLU A 404 4.49 1.87 3.72
CA GLU A 404 3.17 1.61 4.29
C GLU A 404 2.40 2.91 4.58
N PHE A 405 3.09 3.96 5.04
CA PHE A 405 2.50 5.27 5.29
C PHE A 405 1.88 5.89 4.04
N PHE A 406 2.59 5.89 2.92
CA PHE A 406 2.03 6.43 1.67
C PHE A 406 0.91 5.55 1.10
N ASN A 407 1.02 4.23 1.25
CA ASN A 407 -0.01 3.29 0.80
C ASN A 407 -1.32 3.53 1.56
N VAL A 408 -1.29 3.50 2.89
CA VAL A 408 -2.48 3.67 3.76
C VAL A 408 -2.96 5.13 3.79
N GLY A 409 -2.04 6.09 3.77
CA GLY A 409 -2.29 7.54 3.80
C GLY A 409 -3.29 8.01 2.75
N SER A 410 -3.14 7.52 1.51
CA SER A 410 -4.04 7.88 0.40
C SER A 410 -5.51 7.49 0.67
N TYR A 411 -5.75 6.33 1.29
CA TYR A 411 -7.10 5.87 1.63
C TYR A 411 -7.72 6.69 2.77
N ILE A 412 -6.91 7.13 3.73
CA ILE A 412 -7.36 7.96 4.85
C ILE A 412 -7.84 9.32 4.35
N VAL A 413 -7.10 9.95 3.44
CA VAL A 413 -7.48 11.27 2.89
C VAL A 413 -8.82 11.18 2.16
N VAL A 414 -9.00 10.16 1.30
CA VAL A 414 -10.26 9.94 0.59
C VAL A 414 -11.38 9.60 1.56
N GLY A 415 -11.15 8.73 2.54
CA GLY A 415 -12.14 8.33 3.53
C GLY A 415 -12.57 9.49 4.44
N ALA A 416 -11.61 10.30 4.91
CA ALA A 416 -11.88 11.48 5.72
C ALA A 416 -12.69 12.52 4.94
N PHE A 417 -12.37 12.74 3.66
CA PHE A 417 -13.08 13.69 2.79
C PHE A 417 -14.53 13.28 2.58
N ILE A 418 -14.78 11.99 2.28
CA ILE A 418 -16.14 11.49 2.10
C ILE A 418 -16.88 11.59 3.44
N THR A 419 -16.28 11.14 4.54
CA THR A 419 -16.90 11.13 5.87
C THR A 419 -17.26 12.54 6.34
N SER A 420 -16.38 13.52 6.21
CA SER A 420 -16.67 14.91 6.58
C SER A 420 -17.77 15.52 5.70
N GLY A 421 -17.85 15.12 4.44
CA GLY A 421 -18.90 15.54 3.51
C GLY A 421 -20.26 15.03 3.96
N LEU A 422 -20.36 13.73 4.22
CA LEU A 422 -21.58 13.11 4.72
C LEU A 422 -21.99 13.72 6.07
N GLN A 423 -21.06 13.90 7.01
CA GLN A 423 -21.36 14.51 8.30
C GLN A 423 -21.81 15.96 8.21
N THR A 424 -21.29 16.75 7.28
CA THR A 424 -21.63 18.17 7.21
C THR A 424 -22.91 18.43 6.44
N PHE A 425 -23.16 17.65 5.39
CA PHE A 425 -24.28 17.89 4.48
C PHE A 425 -25.51 17.01 4.75
N ILE A 426 -25.37 15.89 5.49
CA ILE A 426 -26.44 14.89 5.69
C ILE A 426 -26.94 14.80 7.15
N SER A 427 -26.19 15.32 8.14
CA SER A 427 -26.43 14.99 9.56
C SER A 427 -27.64 15.65 10.24
N GLY A 428 -28.19 16.76 9.72
CA GLY A 428 -29.19 17.56 10.45
C GLY A 428 -30.64 17.06 10.39
N GLU A 429 -31.07 16.50 9.26
CA GLU A 429 -32.49 16.19 8.99
C GLU A 429 -32.82 14.69 9.06
N LEU A 430 -31.84 13.82 8.83
CA LEU A 430 -32.07 12.35 8.82
C LEU A 430 -32.30 11.75 10.21
N PHE A 431 -31.89 12.45 11.27
CA PHE A 431 -31.96 11.98 12.67
C PHE A 431 -32.95 12.76 13.53
N SER A 432 -33.63 13.77 12.98
CA SER A 432 -34.74 14.45 13.65
C SER A 432 -36.03 13.68 13.39
N THR A 433 -36.41 12.79 14.30
CA THR A 433 -37.80 12.30 14.34
C THR A 433 -38.20 11.96 15.76
N ALA A 434 -39.15 12.72 16.28
CA ALA A 434 -40.01 12.28 17.36
C ALA A 434 -40.73 10.98 16.92
N GLY A 435 -40.71 9.93 17.76
CA GLY A 435 -41.53 8.72 17.55
C GLY A 435 -40.86 7.53 16.85
N VAL A 436 -39.53 7.41 16.88
CA VAL A 436 -38.84 6.24 16.30
C VAL A 436 -39.17 4.97 17.09
N SER A 437 -39.79 3.98 16.43
CA SER A 437 -40.02 2.65 17.01
C SER A 437 -38.70 1.97 17.43
N ARG A 438 -38.76 1.02 18.36
CA ARG A 438 -37.59 0.30 18.91
C ARG A 438 -36.65 -0.23 17.78
N SER A 439 -37.22 -0.84 16.74
CA SER A 439 -36.45 -1.35 15.60
C SER A 439 -35.88 -0.24 14.70
N MET A 440 -36.64 0.83 14.45
CA MET A 440 -36.15 1.95 13.65
C MET A 440 -34.99 2.69 14.33
N GLY A 441 -34.96 2.74 15.67
CA GLY A 441 -33.87 3.37 16.42
C GLY A 441 -32.55 2.62 16.26
N LEU A 442 -32.60 1.29 16.20
CA LEU A 442 -31.43 0.45 15.96
C LEU A 442 -30.86 0.67 14.56
N LEU A 443 -31.72 0.66 13.54
CA LEU A 443 -31.32 0.87 12.15
C LEU A 443 -30.78 2.29 11.91
N ALA A 444 -31.39 3.30 12.53
CA ALA A 444 -30.90 4.67 12.48
C ALA A 444 -29.49 4.77 13.08
N MET A 445 -29.26 4.20 14.27
CA MET A 445 -27.94 4.23 14.91
C MET A 445 -26.89 3.38 14.19
N LEU A 446 -27.30 2.30 13.50
CA LEU A 446 -26.40 1.55 12.62
C LEU A 446 -26.00 2.38 11.39
N GLY A 447 -26.95 3.12 10.79
CA GLY A 447 -26.66 4.10 9.74
C GLY A 447 -25.72 5.20 10.22
N ALA A 448 -25.96 5.73 11.43
CA ALA A 448 -25.06 6.69 12.07
C ALA A 448 -23.66 6.09 12.29
N ALA A 449 -23.54 4.80 12.60
CA ALA A 449 -22.25 4.14 12.79
C ALA A 449 -21.41 4.12 11.50
N ILE A 450 -22.07 3.93 10.35
CA ILE A 450 -21.41 3.90 9.03
C ILE A 450 -20.98 5.31 8.59
N PHE A 451 -21.85 6.31 8.79
CA PHE A 451 -21.68 7.64 8.19
C PHE A 451 -21.19 8.74 9.15
N MET A 452 -21.48 8.63 10.45
CA MET A 452 -21.16 9.62 11.48
C MET A 452 -20.11 9.15 12.48
N SER A 453 -19.56 7.93 12.33
CA SER A 453 -18.40 7.53 13.12
C SER A 453 -17.20 8.40 12.77
N VAL A 454 -16.47 8.84 13.80
CA VAL A 454 -15.25 9.65 13.66
C VAL A 454 -14.04 8.87 14.14
N CYS A 455 -14.12 8.33 15.36
CA CYS A 455 -13.14 7.40 15.90
C CYS A 455 -13.71 6.72 17.14
N SER A 456 -13.14 5.57 17.50
CA SER A 456 -13.57 4.78 18.66
C SER A 456 -13.69 5.58 19.96
N THR A 457 -12.83 6.58 20.21
CA THR A 457 -12.89 7.42 21.42
C THR A 457 -13.95 8.52 21.33
N SER A 458 -13.99 9.28 20.23
CA SER A 458 -14.93 10.39 20.03
C SER A 458 -16.37 9.92 19.89
N ASN A 459 -16.59 8.71 19.36
CA ASN A 459 -17.92 8.12 19.24
C ASN A 459 -18.62 7.99 20.61
N ALA A 460 -17.89 7.85 21.72
CA ALA A 460 -18.51 7.83 23.06
C ALA A 460 -19.17 9.17 23.42
N PHE A 461 -18.53 10.29 23.08
CA PHE A 461 -19.06 11.63 23.34
C PHE A 461 -20.23 11.97 22.42
N ILE A 462 -20.14 11.57 21.14
CA ILE A 462 -21.25 11.73 20.18
C ILE A 462 -22.46 10.88 20.64
N ALA A 463 -22.22 9.64 21.05
CA ALA A 463 -23.25 8.73 21.54
C ALA A 463 -24.01 9.27 22.76
N LYS A 464 -23.32 9.98 23.66
CA LYS A 464 -23.96 10.65 24.79
C LYS A 464 -25.03 11.65 24.33
N GLY A 465 -24.78 12.38 23.25
CA GLY A 465 -25.78 13.28 22.64
C GLY A 465 -27.02 12.53 22.14
N PHE A 466 -26.84 11.34 21.56
CA PHE A 466 -27.95 10.50 21.10
C PHE A 466 -28.71 9.81 22.22
N SER A 467 -28.12 9.65 23.41
CA SER A 467 -28.74 8.97 24.55
C SER A 467 -30.01 9.63 25.09
N TYR A 468 -30.26 10.89 24.74
CA TYR A 468 -31.50 11.60 25.09
C TYR A 468 -32.65 11.32 24.10
N SER A 469 -32.33 10.90 22.88
CA SER A 469 -33.31 10.73 21.78
C SER A 469 -33.52 9.28 21.37
N PHE A 470 -32.55 8.40 21.64
CA PHE A 470 -32.58 7.00 21.22
C PHE A 470 -32.44 6.04 22.41
N PRO A 471 -33.04 4.84 22.32
CA PRO A 471 -32.85 3.79 23.32
C PRO A 471 -31.38 3.44 23.52
N MET A 472 -31.01 3.12 24.76
CA MET A 472 -29.61 2.92 25.14
C MET A 472 -28.93 1.80 24.34
N TYR A 473 -29.61 0.68 24.08
CA TYR A 473 -29.03 -0.42 23.28
C TYR A 473 -28.69 0.01 21.84
N SER A 474 -29.50 0.90 21.23
CA SER A 474 -29.22 1.47 19.89
C SER A 474 -28.02 2.41 19.93
N VAL A 475 -27.88 3.19 21.00
CA VAL A 475 -26.73 4.08 21.22
C VAL A 475 -25.44 3.28 21.44
N VAL A 476 -25.51 2.18 22.19
CA VAL A 476 -24.38 1.25 22.34
C VAL A 476 -24.05 0.57 21.01
N CYS A 477 -25.06 0.22 20.20
CA CYS A 477 -24.84 -0.29 18.84
C CYS A 477 -24.02 0.69 18.00
N TYR A 478 -24.35 1.99 18.02
CA TYR A 478 -23.53 3.02 17.35
C TYR A 478 -22.07 3.02 17.84
N MET A 479 -21.84 2.96 19.15
CA MET A 479 -20.48 2.98 19.72
C MET A 479 -19.64 1.73 19.40
N VAL A 480 -20.28 0.57 19.34
CA VAL A 480 -19.64 -0.71 19.04
C VAL A 480 -19.39 -0.85 17.54
N MET A 481 -20.42 -0.61 16.74
CA MET A 481 -20.37 -0.82 15.28
C MET A 481 -19.63 0.30 14.56
N GLY A 482 -19.54 1.50 15.14
CA GLY A 482 -18.80 2.64 14.57
C GLY A 482 -17.42 2.24 14.06
N PRO A 483 -16.45 1.91 14.93
CA PRO A 483 -15.11 1.52 14.47
C PRO A 483 -15.07 0.27 13.57
N MET A 484 -16.10 -0.58 13.58
CA MET A 484 -16.16 -1.81 12.77
C MET A 484 -16.69 -1.57 11.34
N LEU A 485 -17.61 -0.62 11.16
CA LEU A 485 -18.33 -0.35 9.91
C LEU A 485 -18.05 1.05 9.32
N ASP A 486 -17.27 1.87 10.01
CA ASP A 486 -16.91 3.21 9.57
C ASP A 486 -16.35 3.20 8.14
N LEU A 487 -16.92 4.04 7.28
CA LEU A 487 -16.54 4.14 5.88
C LEU A 487 -15.03 4.40 5.71
N LYS A 488 -14.44 5.25 6.55
CA LYS A 488 -12.98 5.51 6.47
C LYS A 488 -12.20 4.23 6.78
N ASN A 489 -12.63 3.46 7.78
CA ASN A 489 -11.94 2.23 8.18
C ASN A 489 -12.08 1.13 7.12
N LEU A 490 -13.26 0.98 6.52
CA LEU A 490 -13.47 0.06 5.40
C LEU A 490 -12.59 0.43 4.20
N LEU A 491 -12.45 1.72 3.89
CA LEU A 491 -11.53 2.19 2.85
C LEU A 491 -10.07 1.91 3.20
N MET A 492 -9.67 2.08 4.46
CA MET A 492 -8.32 1.74 4.93
C MET A 492 -8.02 0.24 4.85
N LEU A 493 -8.96 -0.61 5.27
CA LEU A 493 -8.85 -2.06 5.15
C LEU A 493 -8.74 -2.50 3.69
N SER A 494 -9.31 -1.73 2.76
CA SER A 494 -9.18 -1.98 1.32
C SER A 494 -7.75 -1.84 0.81
N ALA A 495 -6.80 -1.33 1.60
CA ALA A 495 -5.38 -1.38 1.26
C ALA A 495 -4.87 -2.83 1.20
N GLY A 496 -5.22 -3.68 2.18
CA GLY A 496 -4.75 -5.06 2.29
C GLY A 496 -5.77 -6.16 1.97
N PHE A 497 -7.07 -5.89 2.10
CA PHE A 497 -8.15 -6.83 1.81
C PHE A 497 -8.82 -6.54 0.46
N LYS A 498 -9.41 -7.57 -0.17
CA LYS A 498 -10.16 -7.43 -1.44
C LYS A 498 -11.49 -6.70 -1.17
N LYS A 499 -11.86 -5.76 -2.04
CA LYS A 499 -13.10 -4.96 -1.88
C LYS A 499 -14.36 -5.82 -1.75
N LYS A 500 -14.45 -6.91 -2.52
CA LYS A 500 -15.58 -7.85 -2.46
C LYS A 500 -15.75 -8.44 -1.06
N PHE A 501 -14.65 -8.93 -0.48
CA PHE A 501 -14.64 -9.46 0.88
C PHE A 501 -15.03 -8.41 1.93
N LEU A 502 -14.62 -7.15 1.77
CA LEU A 502 -14.98 -6.08 2.71
C LEU A 502 -16.47 -5.73 2.70
N ILE A 503 -17.11 -5.78 1.53
CA ILE A 503 -18.57 -5.58 1.41
C ILE A 503 -19.29 -6.74 2.12
N GLU A 504 -18.86 -7.98 1.87
CA GLU A 504 -19.42 -9.17 2.54
C GLU A 504 -19.22 -9.12 4.05
N LEU A 505 -18.04 -8.72 4.52
CA LEU A 505 -17.74 -8.52 5.94
C LEU A 505 -18.66 -7.45 6.57
N ALA A 506 -18.85 -6.31 5.90
CA ALA A 506 -19.76 -5.27 6.36
C ALA A 506 -21.21 -5.77 6.44
N SER A 507 -21.67 -6.53 5.44
CA SER A 507 -23.01 -7.15 5.48
C SER A 507 -23.16 -8.14 6.63
N ILE A 508 -22.17 -9.00 6.86
CA ILE A 508 -22.17 -9.96 7.99
C ILE A 508 -22.21 -9.21 9.32
N LEU A 509 -21.41 -8.16 9.47
CA LEU A 509 -21.39 -7.31 10.67
C LEU A 509 -22.75 -6.66 10.92
N ILE A 510 -23.40 -6.13 9.90
CA ILE A 510 -24.74 -5.54 10.00
C ILE A 510 -25.76 -6.58 10.48
N VAL A 511 -25.78 -7.77 9.88
CA VAL A 511 -26.72 -8.84 10.26
C VAL A 511 -26.51 -9.31 11.69
N ILE A 512 -25.25 -9.57 12.07
CA ILE A 512 -24.89 -9.99 13.43
C ILE A 512 -25.22 -8.90 14.45
N ALA A 513 -24.96 -7.63 14.13
CA ALA A 513 -25.31 -6.51 14.99
C ALA A 513 -26.82 -6.43 15.20
N VAL A 514 -27.61 -6.46 14.12
CA VAL A 514 -29.08 -6.44 14.23
C VAL A 514 -29.57 -7.59 15.11
N PHE A 515 -29.05 -8.80 14.92
CA PHE A 515 -29.42 -9.96 15.73
C PHE A 515 -29.08 -9.78 17.21
N ILE A 516 -27.80 -9.50 17.53
CA ILE A 516 -27.32 -9.36 18.92
C ILE A 516 -28.04 -8.22 19.63
N PHE A 517 -28.10 -7.04 19.03
CA PHE A 517 -28.68 -5.86 19.66
C PHE A 517 -30.20 -5.95 19.79
N SER A 518 -30.89 -6.67 18.89
CA SER A 518 -32.33 -6.90 19.02
C SER A 518 -32.66 -7.86 20.17
N ILE A 519 -31.84 -8.89 20.39
CA ILE A 519 -32.00 -9.83 21.51
C ILE A 519 -31.71 -9.16 22.84
N THR A 520 -30.78 -8.21 22.89
CA THR A 520 -30.42 -7.49 24.12
C THR A 520 -31.31 -6.29 24.39
N ALA A 521 -32.10 -5.82 23.41
CA ALA A 521 -33.04 -4.70 23.55
C ALA A 521 -34.15 -4.82 24.63
N PRO A 522 -34.57 -6.00 25.10
CA PRO A 522 -35.48 -6.12 26.25
C PRO A 522 -34.74 -6.16 27.60
N ILE A 523 -33.42 -6.37 27.60
CA ILE A 523 -32.57 -6.48 28.80
C ILE A 523 -31.92 -5.12 29.14
N ILE A 524 -31.85 -4.21 28.15
CA ILE A 524 -31.21 -2.89 28.16
C ILE A 524 -32.22 -1.83 27.75
#